data_AF-A0A931UD47-F1
#
_entry.id   AF-A0A931UD47-F1
#
_cell.length_a   1.000
_cell.length_b   1.000
_cell.length_c   1.000
_cell.angle_alpha   90.00
_cell.angle_beta   90.00
_cell.angle_gamma   90.00
#
_symmetry.space_group_name_H-M   'P 1'
#
loop_
_entity.id
_entity.type
_entity.pdbx_description
1 polymer ?
#
loop_
_entity_poly.entity_id
_entity_poly.type
_entity_poly.pdbx_seq_one_letter_code
_entity_poly.pdbx_strand_id
1 'polypeptide(L)'
;KVVFPAALPFIMAGVRLAVGRGLVGMIVAELFTAITGLGAMLTLYGNLFETAKMFVVIIVLGLLGVGLIQATQWLERRMARWKETERATQ
;
A
#
# COMPACT_ATOMS: atom_id res chain seq x y z
N LYS A 1 32.85 4.80 -10.07
CA LYS A 1 31.63 4.08 -10.49
C LYS A 1 30.56 4.32 -9.43
N VAL A 2 29.65 5.26 -9.70
CA VAL A 2 28.58 5.61 -8.75
C VAL A 2 27.41 4.67 -9.06
N VAL A 3 27.31 3.57 -8.32
CA VAL A 3 26.32 2.48 -8.57
C VAL A 3 24.92 2.86 -8.07
N PHE A 4 24.83 3.93 -7.27
CA PHE A 4 23.63 4.41 -6.60
C PHE A 4 22.46 4.80 -7.54
N PRO A 5 22.67 5.49 -8.68
CA PRO A 5 21.59 5.88 -9.59
C PRO A 5 21.01 4.68 -10.34
N ALA A 6 21.85 3.70 -10.67
CA ALA A 6 21.46 2.51 -11.42
C ALA A 6 20.67 1.49 -10.56
N ALA A 7 20.95 1.42 -9.25
CA ALA A 7 20.26 0.51 -8.33
C ALA A 7 18.90 1.06 -7.82
N LEU A 8 18.71 2.38 -7.84
CA LEU A 8 17.49 3.04 -7.38
C LEU A 8 16.19 2.50 -8.02
N PRO A 9 16.08 2.29 -9.36
CA PRO A 9 14.86 1.73 -9.96
C PRO A 9 14.55 0.30 -9.48
N PHE A 10 15.58 -0.52 -9.21
CA PHE A 10 15.40 -1.86 -8.66
C PHE A 10 14.90 -1.82 -7.20
N ILE A 11 15.44 -0.91 -6.39
CA ILE A 11 14.98 -0.71 -5.00
C ILE A 11 13.53 -0.24 -4.98
N MET A 12 13.15 0.72 -5.83
CA MET A 12 11.77 1.23 -5.91
C MET A 12 10.77 0.16 -6.38
N ALA A 13 11.17 -0.70 -7.33
CA ALA A 13 10.36 -1.86 -7.71
C ALA A 13 10.16 -2.82 -6.53
N GLY A 14 11.22 -3.06 -5.74
CA GLY A 14 11.15 -3.84 -4.50
C GLY A 14 10.22 -3.23 -3.46
N VAL A 15 10.30 -1.92 -3.23
CA VAL A 15 9.41 -1.17 -2.33
C VAL A 15 7.96 -1.29 -2.78
N ARG A 16 7.67 -1.16 -4.07
CA ARG A 16 6.30 -1.30 -4.61
C ARG A 16 5.71 -2.68 -4.32
N LEU A 17 6.48 -3.74 -4.54
CA LEU A 17 6.09 -5.12 -4.23
C LEU A 17 5.89 -5.32 -2.72
N ALA A 18 6.78 -4.75 -1.90
CA ALA A 18 6.71 -4.84 -0.45
C ALA A 18 5.47 -4.13 0.12
N VAL A 19 5.13 -2.95 -0.39
CA VAL A 19 3.93 -2.21 0.06
C VAL A 19 2.65 -2.98 -0.28
N GLY A 20 2.53 -3.50 -1.51
CA GLY A 20 1.34 -4.26 -1.91
C GLY A 20 1.13 -5.51 -1.05
N ARG A 21 2.20 -6.28 -0.79
CA ARG A 21 2.15 -7.48 0.04
C ARG A 21 2.00 -7.16 1.53
N GLY A 22 2.68 -6.13 2.01
CA GLY A 22 2.64 -5.69 3.41
C GLY A 22 1.25 -5.21 3.81
N LEU A 23 0.53 -4.55 2.91
CA LEU A 23 -0.84 -4.11 3.14
C LEU A 23 -1.79 -5.29 3.36
N VAL A 24 -1.71 -6.31 2.49
CA VAL A 24 -2.50 -7.54 2.66
C VAL A 24 -2.14 -8.24 3.96
N GLY A 25 -0.85 -8.36 4.27
CA GLY A 25 -0.39 -8.95 5.53
C GLY A 25 -0.88 -8.21 6.77
N MET A 26 -0.89 -6.87 6.74
CA MET A 26 -1.40 -6.04 7.83
C MET A 26 -2.90 -6.22 8.04
N ILE A 27 -3.70 -6.23 6.97
CA ILE A 27 -5.16 -6.46 7.07
C ILE A 27 -5.44 -7.84 7.65
N VAL A 28 -4.74 -8.88 7.18
CA VAL A 28 -4.88 -10.23 7.73
C VAL A 28 -4.49 -10.24 9.21
N ALA A 29 -3.38 -9.60 9.59
CA ALA A 29 -2.99 -9.50 10.99
C ALA A 29 -4.08 -8.83 11.84
N GLU A 30 -4.66 -7.72 11.38
CA GLU A 30 -5.76 -7.04 12.08
C GLU A 30 -6.99 -7.93 12.24
N LEU A 31 -7.33 -8.77 11.24
CA LEU A 31 -8.49 -9.66 11.32
C LEU A 31 -8.36 -10.73 12.42
N PHE A 32 -7.15 -11.19 12.69
CA PHE A 32 -6.89 -12.27 13.65
C PHE A 32 -6.44 -11.78 15.03
N THR A 33 -5.84 -10.60 15.12
CA THR A 33 -5.20 -10.12 16.37
C THR A 33 -5.82 -8.86 16.95
N ALA A 34 -6.58 -8.08 16.17
CA ALA A 34 -7.05 -6.79 16.65
C ALA A 34 -8.33 -6.92 17.49
N ILE A 35 -8.28 -6.35 18.69
CA ILE A 35 -9.46 -6.13 19.55
C ILE A 35 -10.26 -4.91 19.03
N THR A 36 -9.59 -4.01 18.30
CA THR A 36 -10.15 -2.76 17.75
C THR A 36 -9.59 -2.47 16.37
N GLY A 37 -10.41 -1.97 15.44
CA GLY A 37 -9.97 -1.59 14.09
C GLY A 37 -10.99 -1.94 13.01
N LEU A 38 -10.65 -1.69 11.74
CA LEU A 38 -11.52 -2.01 10.61
C LEU A 38 -11.66 -3.53 10.41
N GLY A 39 -10.57 -4.29 10.60
CA GLY A 39 -10.62 -5.76 10.60
C GLY A 39 -11.54 -6.32 11.69
N ALA A 40 -11.45 -5.79 12.91
CA ALA A 40 -12.33 -6.18 14.01
C ALA A 40 -13.81 -5.86 13.72
N MET A 41 -14.10 -4.68 13.13
CA MET A 41 -15.45 -4.33 12.69
C MET A 41 -15.97 -5.25 11.59
N LEU A 42 -15.11 -5.66 10.65
CA LEU A 42 -15.47 -6.60 9.59
C LEU A 42 -15.92 -7.94 10.20
N THR A 43 -15.14 -8.48 11.14
CA THR A 43 -15.45 -9.72 11.84
C THR A 43 -16.72 -9.58 12.70
N LEU A 44 -16.88 -8.45 13.39
CA LEU A 44 -18.08 -8.18 14.20
C LEU A 44 -19.35 -8.16 13.34
N TYR A 45 -19.39 -7.37 12.27
CA TYR A 45 -20.56 -7.29 11.40
C TYR A 45 -20.79 -8.59 10.62
N GLY A 46 -19.72 -9.32 10.30
CA GLY A 46 -19.80 -10.67 9.74
C GLY A 46 -20.50 -11.65 10.70
N ASN A 47 -20.12 -11.65 11.97
CA ASN A 47 -20.75 -12.49 13.02
C ASN A 47 -22.19 -12.09 13.31
N LEU A 48 -22.53 -10.79 13.19
CA LEU A 48 -23.89 -10.28 13.36
C LEU A 48 -24.75 -10.45 12.10
N PHE A 49 -24.20 -10.99 11.01
CA PHE A 49 -24.84 -11.07 9.69
C PHE A 49 -25.35 -9.72 9.15
N GLU A 50 -24.78 -8.62 9.64
CA GLU A 50 -25.07 -7.26 9.19
C GLU A 50 -24.27 -6.93 7.92
N THR A 51 -24.66 -7.60 6.83
CA THR A 51 -23.99 -7.51 5.52
C THR A 51 -23.89 -6.07 5.00
N ALA A 52 -24.90 -5.22 5.22
CA ALA A 52 -24.86 -3.82 4.82
C ALA A 52 -23.66 -3.07 5.45
N LYS A 53 -23.44 -3.22 6.77
CA LYS A 53 -22.31 -2.60 7.47
C LYS A 53 -20.99 -3.27 7.10
N MET A 54 -20.99 -4.59 6.91
CA MET A 54 -19.81 -5.33 6.45
C MET A 54 -19.29 -4.80 5.11
N PHE A 55 -20.17 -4.56 4.13
CA PHE A 55 -19.79 -4.00 2.83
C PHE A 55 -19.19 -2.59 2.94
N VAL A 56 -19.71 -1.74 3.84
CA VAL A 56 -19.12 -0.41 4.10
C VAL A 56 -17.67 -0.56 4.55
N VAL A 57 -17.39 -1.48 5.49
CA VAL A 57 -16.02 -1.74 5.97
C VAL A 57 -15.12 -2.26 4.84
N ILE A 58 -15.61 -3.19 4.01
CA ILE A 58 -14.87 -3.72 2.85
C ILE A 58 -14.51 -2.59 1.87
N ILE A 59 -15.46 -1.71 1.57
CA ILE A 59 -15.23 -0.58 0.66
C ILE A 59 -14.19 0.38 1.25
N VAL A 60 -14.30 0.72 2.53
CA VAL A 60 -13.33 1.60 3.22
C VAL A 60 -11.93 0.99 3.21
N LEU A 61 -11.80 -0.31 3.49
CA LEU A 61 -10.53 -1.04 3.42
C LEU A 61 -9.96 -1.04 1.99
N GLY A 62 -10.81 -1.25 0.98
CA GLY A 62 -10.42 -1.17 -0.43
C GLY A 62 -9.91 0.22 -0.82
N LEU A 63 -10.62 1.27 -0.41
CA LEU A 63 -10.21 2.67 -0.65
C LEU A 63 -8.90 3.03 0.04
N LEU A 64 -8.71 2.58 1.29
CA LEU A 64 -7.42 2.73 1.99
C LEU A 64 -6.30 1.98 1.27
N GLY A 65 -6.58 0.77 0.79
CA GLY A 65 -5.66 -0.04 -0.02
C GLY A 65 -5.20 0.69 -1.28
N VAL A 66 -6.15 1.15 -2.07
CA VAL A 66 -5.89 1.95 -3.28
C VAL A 66 -5.16 3.24 -2.94
N GLY A 67 -5.56 3.92 -1.86
CA GLY A 67 -4.94 5.16 -1.38
C GLY A 67 -3.46 4.97 -1.05
N LEU A 68 -3.10 3.92 -0.33
CA LEU A 68 -1.71 3.61 0.02
C LEU A 68 -0.87 3.23 -1.20
N ILE A 69 -1.44 2.46 -2.14
CA ILE A 69 -0.76 2.14 -3.40
C ILE A 69 -0.51 3.41 -4.22
N GLN A 70 -1.52 4.28 -4.34
CA GLN A 70 -1.40 5.56 -5.05
C GLN A 70 -0.41 6.50 -4.38
N ALA A 71 -0.40 6.59 -3.04
CA ALA A 71 0.56 7.37 -2.27
C ALA A 71 2.00 6.89 -2.53
N THR A 72 2.19 5.57 -2.58
CA THR A 72 3.50 4.96 -2.88
C THR A 72 3.94 5.27 -4.31
N GLN A 73 3.03 5.18 -5.29
CA GLN A 73 3.32 5.56 -6.68
C GLN A 73 3.60 7.06 -6.83
N TRP A 74 2.96 7.92 -6.03
CA TRP A 74 3.24 9.35 -6.01
C TRP A 74 4.62 9.64 -5.43
N LEU A 75 4.97 8.98 -4.33
CA LEU A 75 6.29 9.08 -3.71
C LEU A 75 7.39 8.62 -4.68
N GLU A 76 7.15 7.52 -5.40
CA GLU A 76 8.06 7.04 -6.44
C GLU A 76 8.27 8.06 -7.55
N ARG A 77 7.19 8.64 -8.07
CA ARG A 77 7.28 9.68 -9.10
C ARG A 77 8.05 10.90 -8.63
N ARG A 78 7.90 11.29 -7.35
CA ARG A 78 8.62 12.44 -6.78
C ARG A 78 10.11 12.15 -6.59
N MET A 79 10.47 10.94 -6.17
CA MET A 79 11.88 10.52 -6.04
C MET A 79 12.53 10.26 -7.41
N ALA A 80 11.76 9.83 -8.42
CA ALA A 80 12.25 9.62 -9.77
C ALA A 80 12.52 10.93 -10.56
N ARG A 81 12.13 12.10 -10.04
CA ARG A 81 12.37 13.41 -10.71
C ARG A 81 13.85 13.77 -10.91
N TRP A 82 14.75 13.14 -10.17
CA TRP A 82 16.20 13.27 -10.40
C TRP A 82 16.66 12.69 -11.76
N LYS A 83 15.79 11.93 -12.47
CA LYS A 83 16.08 11.40 -13.82
C LYS A 83 16.24 12.47 -14.90
N GLU A 84 15.75 13.69 -14.70
CA GLU A 84 15.73 14.69 -15.78
C GLU A 84 17.07 15.42 -15.94
N THR A 85 17.98 15.31 -14.96
CA THR A 85 19.28 15.99 -14.99
C THR A 85 20.36 15.21 -15.77
N GLU A 86 20.20 13.90 -16.01
CA GLU A 86 21.24 13.07 -16.65
C GLU A 86 21.04 12.87 -18.16
N ARG A 87 19.88 13.27 -18.72
CA ARG A 87 19.64 13.25 -20.18
C ARG A 87 20.05 14.53 -20.90
N ALA A 88 20.45 15.58 -20.18
CA ALA A 88 20.86 16.86 -20.77
C ALA A 88 22.34 16.92 -21.20
N THR A 89 23.09 15.81 -21.05
CA THR A 89 24.54 15.75 -21.36
C THR A 89 24.92 14.62 -22.31
N GLN A 90 23.95 14.03 -23.04
CA GLN A 90 24.23 13.17 -24.19
C GLN A 90 23.67 13.77 -25.47
#